data_AF-A0A1H6XGK7-F1
#
_entry.id   AF-A0A1H6XGK7-F1
#
_cell.length_a   1.000
_cell.length_b   1.000
_cell.length_c   1.000
_cell.angle_alpha   90.00
_cell.angle_beta   90.00
_cell.angle_gamma   90.00
#
_symmetry.space_group_name_H-M   'P 1'
#
loop_
_entity.id
_entity.type
_entity.pdbx_description
1 polymer ?
#
loop_
_entity_poly.entity_id
_entity_poly.type
_entity_poly.pdbx_seq_one_letter_code
_entity_poly.pdbx_strand_id
1 'polypeptide(L)'
;MKISANGVQAVLKNTTFINGTIEFDLLPNDPYFATVYFHWENPKENECFYFRTDQNRDSAATDAVQYAATISGVNLWDLLGHFQGNTYFWKDGWNHVKIVVSGMQMRAYVNDMARPAVEIPRLEANTSKGTIAFEGDCVISNLVMKVDQTENLSPLPGIDLSDHDPRYIRTWQVSEPIETPKGIDFSIDFLPKSGDIWETISSERMGLINLTRKFGGHQGKRKIVWLKTMIDSKTEQKKKMSLGFSDEVWVFLNGRYLYVDKNLYGSPIMKQPIGRLSLENCSFDIPFKQGKNELLIGVANNFFGWGIVARLENMGSISVLK
;
A
#
# COMPACT_ATOMS: atom_id res chain seq x y z
N MET A 1 -6.76 9.05 28.92
CA MET A 1 -5.99 7.79 28.96
C MET A 1 -4.60 8.07 28.42
N LYS A 2 -3.52 7.71 29.16
CA LYS A 2 -2.15 7.78 28.64
C LYS A 2 -1.84 6.49 27.87
N ILE A 3 -1.27 6.62 26.68
CA ILE A 3 -0.76 5.53 25.85
C ILE A 3 0.76 5.55 25.93
N SER A 4 1.41 4.40 26.10
CA SER A 4 2.87 4.32 26.26
C SER A 4 3.58 4.05 24.94
N ALA A 5 4.85 4.47 24.86
CA ALA A 5 5.73 4.32 23.68
C ALA A 5 6.16 2.87 23.37
N ASN A 6 5.65 1.86 24.08
CA ASN A 6 6.26 0.52 24.09
C ASN A 6 5.91 -0.34 22.85
N GLY A 7 5.32 0.24 21.81
CA GLY A 7 4.87 -0.48 20.61
C GLY A 7 3.71 -1.46 20.88
N VAL A 8 3.01 -1.30 22.01
CA VAL A 8 1.87 -2.13 22.40
C VAL A 8 0.60 -1.32 22.21
N GLN A 9 -0.34 -1.87 21.45
CA GLN A 9 -1.63 -1.21 21.22
C GLN A 9 -2.50 -1.27 22.47
N ALA A 10 -3.03 -0.13 22.87
CA ALA A 10 -4.07 -0.02 23.89
C ALA A 10 -5.43 -0.33 23.25
N VAL A 11 -5.83 -1.60 23.30
CA VAL A 11 -7.05 -2.11 22.67
C VAL A 11 -8.27 -1.89 23.57
N LEU A 12 -9.32 -1.27 23.02
CA LEU A 12 -10.56 -1.07 23.75
C LEU A 12 -11.31 -2.40 23.94
N LYS A 13 -11.64 -2.72 25.19
CA LYS A 13 -12.33 -3.98 25.56
C LYS A 13 -13.83 -3.87 25.33
N ASN A 14 -14.47 -5.03 25.13
CA ASN A 14 -15.93 -5.18 25.09
C ASN A 14 -16.64 -4.23 24.12
N THR A 15 -16.01 -3.94 22.99
CA THR A 15 -16.51 -3.02 21.97
C THR A 15 -16.46 -3.71 20.60
N THR A 16 -17.39 -3.33 19.72
CA THR A 16 -17.34 -3.66 18.30
C THR A 16 -17.69 -2.42 17.49
N PHE A 17 -16.94 -2.19 16.42
CA PHE A 17 -17.05 -1.09 15.49
C PHE A 17 -17.01 -1.65 14.06
N ILE A 18 -17.93 -1.18 13.22
CA ILE A 18 -18.07 -1.52 11.80
C ILE A 18 -18.26 -0.22 11.01
N ASN A 19 -19.29 0.55 11.37
CA ASN A 19 -19.56 1.86 10.80
C ASN A 19 -19.82 2.86 11.92
N GLY A 20 -19.55 4.13 11.62
CA GLY A 20 -19.89 5.23 12.50
C GLY A 20 -18.77 6.25 12.62
N THR A 21 -18.84 7.02 13.70
CA THR A 21 -17.87 8.07 13.99
C THR A 21 -17.08 7.73 15.25
N ILE A 22 -15.75 7.87 15.18
CA ILE A 22 -14.82 7.82 16.31
C ILE A 22 -14.29 9.25 16.50
N GLU A 23 -14.54 9.85 17.65
CA GLU A 23 -14.21 11.24 17.93
C GLU A 23 -13.48 11.33 19.28
N PHE A 24 -12.35 12.05 19.32
CA PHE A 24 -11.50 12.13 20.52
C PHE A 24 -10.56 13.33 20.45
N ASP A 25 -9.98 13.68 21.60
CA ASP A 25 -8.88 14.65 21.68
C ASP A 25 -7.55 13.92 21.87
N LEU A 26 -6.54 14.33 21.09
CA LEU A 26 -5.19 13.79 21.07
C LEU A 26 -4.17 14.85 21.51
N LEU A 27 -3.39 14.52 22.53
CA LEU A 27 -2.17 15.24 22.89
C LEU A 27 -0.96 14.34 22.59
N PRO A 28 -0.21 14.58 21.50
CA PRO A 28 1.00 13.84 21.20
C PRO A 28 2.11 14.13 22.22
N ASN A 29 2.88 13.10 22.61
CA ASN A 29 4.13 13.26 23.38
C ASN A 29 5.34 12.64 22.63
N ASP A 30 5.10 11.65 21.77
CA ASP A 30 6.10 10.99 20.93
C ASP A 30 6.58 11.92 19.79
N PRO A 31 7.89 11.98 19.47
CA PRO A 31 8.36 12.64 18.27
C PRO A 31 8.08 11.90 16.95
N TYR A 32 7.61 10.64 16.96
CA TYR A 32 7.43 9.85 15.74
C TYR A 32 5.97 9.68 15.33
N PHE A 33 5.18 8.94 16.11
CA PHE A 33 3.83 8.54 15.69
C PHE A 33 2.80 8.60 16.82
N ALA A 34 1.57 8.96 16.44
CA ALA A 34 0.37 8.71 17.22
C ALA A 34 -0.68 8.07 16.31
N THR A 35 -1.21 6.92 16.70
CA THR A 35 -2.01 6.06 15.83
C THR A 35 -3.32 5.70 16.49
N VAL A 36 -4.40 5.79 15.71
CA VAL A 36 -5.68 5.18 16.04
C VAL A 36 -5.95 4.05 15.05
N TYR A 37 -6.30 2.90 15.60
CA TYR A 37 -6.73 1.73 14.87
C TYR A 37 -8.25 1.60 14.94
N PHE A 38 -8.83 1.14 13.85
CA PHE A 38 -10.23 0.76 13.73
C PHE A 38 -10.32 -0.52 12.91
N HIS A 39 -11.50 -1.16 12.93
CA HIS A 39 -11.64 -2.55 12.48
C HIS A 39 -10.56 -3.47 13.07
N TRP A 40 -10.11 -3.18 14.30
CA TRP A 40 -9.04 -3.93 14.94
C TRP A 40 -9.55 -5.30 15.32
N GLU A 41 -9.25 -6.30 14.50
CA GLU A 41 -9.54 -7.70 14.80
C GLU A 41 -8.41 -8.28 15.64
N ASN A 42 -7.17 -8.07 15.21
CA ASN A 42 -5.95 -8.50 15.88
C ASN A 42 -4.72 -7.75 15.31
N PRO A 43 -3.50 -7.97 15.85
CA PRO A 43 -2.30 -7.31 15.33
C PRO A 43 -1.96 -7.60 13.85
N LYS A 44 -2.60 -8.60 13.23
CA LYS A 44 -2.38 -8.97 11.83
C LYS A 44 -3.40 -8.40 10.86
N GLU A 45 -4.61 -8.08 11.33
CA GLU A 45 -5.73 -7.62 10.51
C GLU A 45 -6.41 -6.45 11.22
N ASN A 46 -6.18 -5.24 10.69
CA ASN A 46 -6.71 -3.99 11.19
C ASN A 46 -6.51 -2.86 10.18
N GLU A 47 -7.04 -1.69 10.49
CA GLU A 47 -6.81 -0.46 9.76
C GLU A 47 -6.37 0.63 10.73
N CYS A 48 -5.55 1.57 10.26
CA CYS A 48 -5.13 2.68 11.07
C CYS A 48 -5.13 4.01 10.33
N PHE A 49 -5.31 5.06 11.13
CA PHE A 49 -5.02 6.43 10.77
C PHE A 49 -4.00 6.95 11.78
N TYR A 50 -2.90 7.52 11.30
CA TYR A 50 -1.82 7.95 12.17
C TYR A 50 -1.24 9.30 11.77
N PHE A 51 -0.63 9.94 12.76
CA PHE A 51 0.08 11.19 12.66
C PHE A 51 1.58 10.89 12.59
N ARG A 52 2.31 11.60 11.72
CA ARG A 52 3.77 11.75 11.81
C ARG A 52 4.04 12.99 12.64
N THR A 53 4.26 12.84 13.95
CA THR A 53 4.16 13.94 14.92
C THR A 53 5.29 14.98 14.80
N ASP A 54 6.33 14.69 14.03
CA ASP A 54 7.39 15.61 13.60
C ASP A 54 7.02 16.51 12.39
N GLN A 55 5.97 16.18 11.64
CA GLN A 55 5.53 16.92 10.44
C GLN A 55 4.48 18.02 10.72
N ASN A 56 4.31 18.41 11.99
CA ASN A 56 3.10 19.08 12.48
C ASN A 56 2.88 20.55 12.05
N ARG A 57 3.89 21.20 11.47
CA ARG A 57 3.85 22.62 11.06
C ARG A 57 4.46 22.88 9.69
N ASP A 58 4.84 21.83 8.98
CA ASP A 58 5.40 21.99 7.64
C ASP A 58 4.26 21.97 6.62
N SER A 59 3.96 23.12 6.02
CA SER A 59 2.97 23.23 4.95
C SER A 59 3.36 22.46 3.68
N ALA A 60 4.63 22.07 3.55
CA ALA A 60 5.13 21.26 2.45
C ALA A 60 5.13 19.75 2.78
N ALA A 61 4.88 19.35 4.03
CA ALA A 61 4.84 17.93 4.40
C ALA A 61 3.65 17.24 3.71
N THR A 62 3.94 16.30 2.82
CA THR A 62 2.87 15.59 2.09
C THR A 62 2.29 14.44 2.91
N ASP A 63 2.89 14.09 4.03
CA ASP A 63 2.62 12.85 4.76
C ASP A 63 2.44 13.07 6.28
N ALA A 64 1.99 14.25 6.68
CA ALA A 64 1.75 14.61 8.08
C ALA A 64 0.74 13.69 8.79
N VAL A 65 -0.26 13.20 8.05
CA VAL A 65 -1.15 12.10 8.45
C VAL A 65 -1.26 11.07 7.34
N GLN A 66 -1.56 9.82 7.71
CA GLN A 66 -1.72 8.76 6.74
C GLN A 66 -2.68 7.68 7.23
N TYR A 67 -3.40 7.08 6.28
CA TYR A 67 -4.13 5.83 6.46
C TYR A 67 -3.29 4.66 5.94
N ALA A 68 -3.35 3.53 6.64
CA ALA A 68 -2.82 2.26 6.16
C ALA A 68 -3.63 1.07 6.69
N ALA A 69 -3.80 0.06 5.84
CA ALA A 69 -4.28 -1.25 6.26
C ALA A 69 -3.13 -2.10 6.79
N THR A 70 -3.39 -2.95 7.77
CA THR A 70 -2.50 -4.04 8.19
C THR A 70 -3.09 -5.36 7.70
N ILE A 71 -2.31 -6.09 6.90
CA ILE A 71 -2.69 -7.40 6.35
C ILE A 71 -1.61 -8.41 6.66
N SER A 72 -1.98 -9.56 7.21
CA SER A 72 -1.03 -10.61 7.60
C SER A 72 0.11 -10.09 8.49
N GLY A 73 -0.16 -9.05 9.30
CA GLY A 73 0.83 -8.41 10.17
C GLY A 73 1.75 -7.41 9.47
N VAL A 74 1.46 -7.04 8.23
CA VAL A 74 2.22 -6.04 7.47
C VAL A 74 1.39 -4.78 7.29
N ASN A 75 1.87 -3.66 7.84
CA ASN A 75 1.27 -2.35 7.60
C ASN A 75 1.62 -1.86 6.18
N LEU A 76 0.62 -1.55 5.35
CA LEU A 76 0.79 -1.27 3.93
C LEU A 76 1.09 0.22 3.61
N TRP A 77 1.67 0.98 4.53
CA TRP A 77 1.94 2.41 4.33
C TRP A 77 2.79 2.72 3.08
N ASP A 78 3.63 1.77 2.67
CA ASP A 78 4.53 1.85 1.52
C ASP A 78 3.86 1.51 0.19
N LEU A 79 2.76 0.75 0.22
CA LEU A 79 1.89 0.49 -0.93
C LEU A 79 0.74 1.50 -1.05
N LEU A 80 0.34 2.11 0.08
CA LEU A 80 -0.79 3.03 0.20
C LEU A 80 -0.35 4.48 0.40
N GLY A 81 0.81 4.85 -0.14
CA GLY A 81 1.37 6.20 -0.03
C GLY A 81 0.52 7.32 -0.65
N HIS A 82 -0.52 6.98 -1.41
CA HIS A 82 -1.49 7.94 -1.95
C HIS A 82 -2.63 8.28 -0.95
N PHE A 83 -2.68 7.58 0.19
CA PHE A 83 -3.63 7.80 1.28
C PHE A 83 -2.99 8.55 2.46
N GLN A 84 -2.22 9.58 2.13
CA GLN A 84 -1.57 10.49 3.07
C GLN A 84 -1.95 11.94 2.76
N GLY A 85 -1.83 12.82 3.75
CA GLY A 85 -2.20 14.22 3.60
C GLY A 85 -1.37 15.16 4.48
N ASN A 86 -1.31 16.42 4.05
CA ASN A 86 -0.88 17.51 4.92
C ASN A 86 -2.04 17.88 5.87
N THR A 87 -1.73 18.17 7.12
CA THR A 87 -2.67 18.83 8.03
C THR A 87 -1.92 19.55 9.15
N TYR A 88 -2.50 20.62 9.66
CA TYR A 88 -1.96 21.34 10.81
C TYR A 88 -2.43 20.72 12.12
N PHE A 89 -1.48 20.45 13.01
CA PHE A 89 -1.78 20.00 14.36
C PHE A 89 -0.73 20.48 15.37
N TRP A 90 -1.15 20.57 16.62
CA TRP A 90 -0.32 21.00 17.74
C TRP A 90 0.47 19.80 18.25
N LYS A 91 1.80 19.81 18.10
CA LYS A 91 2.66 18.77 18.68
C LYS A 91 2.64 18.79 20.21
N ASP A 92 2.62 19.99 20.80
CA ASP A 92 2.60 20.22 22.24
C ASP A 92 1.24 20.72 22.75
N GLY A 93 0.15 20.27 22.12
CA GLY A 93 -1.19 20.73 22.43
C GLY A 93 -2.28 19.74 22.04
N TRP A 94 -3.49 19.99 22.52
CA TRP A 94 -4.66 19.16 22.21
C TRP A 94 -5.10 19.35 20.76
N ASN A 95 -5.39 18.24 20.09
CA ASN A 95 -5.93 18.19 18.75
C ASN A 95 -7.25 17.44 18.76
N HIS A 96 -8.28 18.03 18.18
CA HIS A 96 -9.57 17.37 18.04
C HIS A 96 -9.58 16.52 16.79
N VAL A 97 -9.83 15.21 16.93
CA VAL A 97 -9.78 14.22 15.86
C VAL A 97 -11.14 13.57 15.70
N LYS A 98 -11.62 13.50 14.46
CA LYS A 98 -12.84 12.80 14.09
C LYS A 98 -12.57 11.89 12.90
N ILE A 99 -12.92 10.61 13.02
CA ILE A 99 -12.87 9.62 11.95
C ILE A 99 -14.27 9.14 11.68
N VAL A 100 -14.71 9.26 10.43
CA VAL A 100 -16.02 8.79 9.97
C VAL A 100 -15.78 7.60 9.04
N VAL A 101 -16.30 6.44 9.38
CA VAL A 101 -16.20 5.20 8.60
C VAL A 101 -17.58 4.78 8.12
N SER A 102 -17.71 4.51 6.82
CA SER A 102 -18.93 3.96 6.23
C SER A 102 -18.58 2.96 5.14
N GLY A 103 -18.94 1.70 5.36
CA GLY A 103 -18.69 0.58 4.45
C GLY A 103 -17.23 0.54 4.06
N MET A 104 -16.96 0.94 2.82
CA MET A 104 -15.62 0.93 2.23
C MET A 104 -14.94 2.29 2.27
N GLN A 105 -15.52 3.36 2.81
CA GLN A 105 -14.89 4.69 2.84
C GLN A 105 -14.57 5.15 4.26
N MET A 106 -13.57 6.05 4.35
CA MET A 106 -13.25 6.78 5.57
C MET A 106 -12.97 8.25 5.26
N ARG A 107 -13.35 9.14 6.18
CA ARG A 107 -12.82 10.51 6.26
C ARG A 107 -12.21 10.74 7.63
N ALA A 108 -11.06 11.40 7.68
CA ALA A 108 -10.47 11.85 8.93
C ALA A 108 -10.36 13.38 8.95
N TYR A 109 -10.69 13.98 10.08
CA TYR A 109 -10.65 15.41 10.36
C TYR A 109 -9.71 15.66 11.53
N VAL A 110 -8.93 16.73 11.44
CA VAL A 110 -7.97 17.14 12.47
C VAL A 110 -8.11 18.64 12.68
N ASN A 111 -8.62 19.05 13.85
CA ASN A 111 -8.93 20.42 14.27
C ASN A 111 -9.96 21.18 13.42
N ASP A 112 -9.87 21.14 12.08
CA ASP A 112 -10.87 21.67 11.16
C ASP A 112 -11.95 20.60 10.90
N MET A 113 -13.12 20.77 11.49
CA MET A 113 -14.24 19.84 11.32
C MET A 113 -15.08 20.09 10.06
N ALA A 114 -14.76 21.15 9.30
CA ALA A 114 -15.43 21.46 8.04
C ALA A 114 -14.70 20.87 6.82
N ARG A 115 -13.40 20.59 6.94
CA ARG A 115 -12.58 20.04 5.85
C ARG A 115 -11.81 18.80 6.31
N PRO A 116 -11.97 17.64 5.66
CA PRO A 116 -11.22 16.45 6.02
C PRO A 116 -9.72 16.65 5.73
N ALA A 117 -8.88 16.15 6.63
CA ALA A 117 -7.43 16.08 6.45
C ALA A 117 -7.05 15.01 5.41
N VAL A 118 -7.83 13.92 5.34
CA VAL A 118 -7.70 12.89 4.29
C VAL A 118 -9.07 12.25 4.03
N GLU A 119 -9.30 11.91 2.75
CA GLU A 119 -10.45 11.13 2.31
C GLU A 119 -9.96 9.81 1.70
N ILE A 120 -10.48 8.70 2.21
CA ILE A 120 -10.13 7.35 1.77
C ILE A 120 -11.30 6.80 0.96
N PRO A 121 -11.18 6.75 -0.38
CA PRO A 121 -12.25 6.26 -1.24
C PRO A 121 -12.46 4.76 -1.13
N ARG A 122 -11.46 4.01 -0.65
CA ARG A 122 -11.60 2.58 -0.37
C ARG A 122 -10.67 2.13 0.75
N LEU A 123 -11.25 1.53 1.77
CA LEU A 123 -10.59 0.78 2.83
C LEU A 123 -10.07 -0.54 2.23
N GLU A 124 -8.82 -0.87 2.54
CA GLU A 124 -8.04 -1.91 1.87
C GLU A 124 -7.74 -3.13 2.77
N ALA A 125 -8.10 -3.14 4.06
CA ALA A 125 -7.92 -4.32 4.91
C ALA A 125 -8.84 -5.49 4.49
N ASN A 126 -8.51 -6.71 4.95
CA ASN A 126 -9.41 -7.87 4.76
C ASN A 126 -10.60 -7.84 5.70
N THR A 127 -10.44 -7.19 6.86
CA THR A 127 -11.47 -7.07 7.88
C THR A 127 -12.20 -5.73 7.76
N SER A 128 -13.51 -5.76 8.02
CA SER A 128 -14.40 -4.59 8.07
C SER A 128 -15.09 -4.48 9.43
N LYS A 129 -14.58 -5.20 10.43
CA LYS A 129 -15.19 -5.29 11.76
C LYS A 129 -14.12 -5.58 12.79
N GLY A 130 -14.15 -4.86 13.89
CA GLY A 130 -13.26 -5.10 15.03
C GLY A 130 -13.56 -4.18 16.18
N THR A 131 -12.60 -3.95 17.05
CA THR A 131 -12.67 -2.86 18.05
C THR A 131 -11.84 -1.67 17.55
N ILE A 132 -11.57 -0.72 18.44
CA ILE A 132 -10.60 0.35 18.22
C ILE A 132 -9.39 0.17 19.15
N ALA A 133 -8.24 0.69 18.74
CA ALA A 133 -7.05 0.70 19.56
C ALA A 133 -6.24 1.98 19.35
N PHE A 134 -5.32 2.28 20.26
CA PHE A 134 -4.40 3.41 20.14
C PHE A 134 -2.96 2.97 20.36
N GLU A 135 -2.01 3.65 19.71
CA GLU A 135 -0.57 3.43 19.86
C GLU A 135 0.21 4.75 19.71
N GLY A 136 1.41 4.79 20.29
CA GLY A 136 2.27 5.98 20.33
C GLY A 136 2.21 6.67 21.69
N ASP A 137 3.30 7.29 22.12
CA ASP A 137 3.28 8.08 23.37
C ASP A 137 2.38 9.31 23.19
N CYS A 138 1.19 9.24 23.77
CA CYS A 138 0.19 10.28 23.67
C CYS A 138 -0.82 10.19 24.81
N VAL A 139 -1.65 11.22 24.93
CA VAL A 139 -2.83 11.21 25.79
C VAL A 139 -4.08 11.34 24.94
N ILE A 140 -5.02 10.42 25.14
CA ILE A 140 -6.35 10.44 24.54
C ILE A 140 -7.37 10.92 25.57
N SER A 141 -8.22 11.86 25.21
CA SER A 141 -9.35 12.33 26.04
C SER A 141 -10.64 12.39 25.23
N ASN A 142 -11.78 12.51 25.92
CA ASN A 142 -13.09 12.76 25.32
C ASN A 142 -13.46 11.79 24.18
N LEU A 143 -13.04 10.53 24.30
CA LEU A 143 -13.35 9.49 23.33
C LEU A 143 -14.87 9.22 23.31
N VAL A 144 -15.47 9.42 22.14
CA VAL A 144 -16.86 9.12 21.84
C VAL A 144 -16.92 8.27 20.58
N MET A 145 -17.65 7.16 20.64
CA MET A 145 -18.01 6.36 19.47
C MET A 145 -19.49 6.47 19.20
N LYS A 146 -19.85 6.93 18.00
CA LYS A 146 -21.23 7.03 17.52
C LYS A 146 -21.45 5.96 16.46
N VAL A 147 -21.83 4.76 16.89
CA VAL A 147 -22.06 3.60 16.01
C VAL A 147 -23.15 3.94 14.98
N ASP A 148 -22.92 3.55 13.73
CA ASP A 148 -23.80 3.76 12.57
C ASP A 148 -24.11 5.23 12.21
N GLN A 149 -23.48 6.21 12.89
CA GLN A 149 -23.53 7.62 12.51
C GLN A 149 -22.39 7.95 11.56
N THR A 150 -22.67 7.96 10.26
CA THR A 150 -21.66 8.05 9.19
C THR A 150 -21.60 9.40 8.48
N GLU A 151 -22.30 10.43 8.99
CA GLU A 151 -22.35 11.77 8.39
C GLU A 151 -22.66 11.79 6.87
N ASN A 152 -23.51 10.87 6.42
CA ASN A 152 -23.87 10.66 5.00
C ASN A 152 -22.68 10.26 4.09
N LEU A 153 -21.58 9.78 4.66
CA LEU A 153 -20.51 9.16 3.88
C LEU A 153 -21.06 7.93 3.14
N SER A 154 -20.69 7.79 1.87
CA SER A 154 -21.11 6.64 1.05
C SER A 154 -20.49 5.35 1.58
N PRO A 155 -21.25 4.26 1.70
CA PRO A 155 -20.69 2.95 2.05
C PRO A 155 -19.99 2.25 0.88
N LEU A 156 -20.27 2.70 -0.36
CA LEU A 156 -19.69 2.12 -1.58
C LEU A 156 -18.30 2.70 -1.85
N PRO A 157 -17.41 1.96 -2.52
CA PRO A 157 -16.09 2.47 -2.83
C PRO A 157 -16.18 3.69 -3.75
N GLY A 158 -15.35 4.70 -3.51
CA GLY A 158 -15.27 5.94 -4.29
C GLY A 158 -14.68 5.70 -5.68
N ILE A 159 -14.60 6.74 -6.51
CA ILE A 159 -14.09 6.59 -7.88
C ILE A 159 -12.59 6.18 -7.86
N ASP A 160 -12.20 5.24 -8.73
CA ASP A 160 -10.80 4.96 -9.06
C ASP A 160 -10.57 5.39 -10.52
N LEU A 161 -9.77 6.45 -10.72
CA LEU A 161 -9.49 6.99 -12.05
C LEU A 161 -8.69 6.02 -12.93
N SER A 162 -8.06 5.01 -12.36
CA SER A 162 -7.32 4.00 -13.10
C SER A 162 -8.22 2.91 -13.69
N ASP A 163 -9.42 2.67 -13.16
CA ASP A 163 -10.24 1.48 -13.47
C ASP A 163 -10.54 1.33 -14.96
N HIS A 164 -10.69 2.47 -15.64
CA HIS A 164 -10.97 2.53 -17.08
C HIS A 164 -9.75 2.85 -17.94
N ASP A 165 -8.56 2.92 -17.35
CA ASP A 165 -7.31 3.11 -18.10
C ASP A 165 -6.78 1.74 -18.57
N PRO A 166 -6.87 1.44 -19.88
CA PRO A 166 -6.46 0.14 -20.42
C PRO A 166 -4.94 -0.05 -20.42
N ARG A 167 -4.16 1.01 -20.11
CA ARG A 167 -2.71 0.96 -20.09
C ARG A 167 -2.13 0.17 -18.92
N TYR A 168 -2.91 -0.03 -17.87
CA TYR A 168 -2.49 -0.83 -16.72
C TYR A 168 -2.54 -2.32 -17.06
N ILE A 169 -1.46 -3.04 -16.76
CA ILE A 169 -1.43 -4.50 -16.88
C ILE A 169 -2.00 -5.08 -15.59
N ARG A 170 -3.24 -5.56 -15.68
CA ARG A 170 -4.04 -5.93 -14.50
C ARG A 170 -4.06 -7.41 -14.17
N THR A 171 -3.76 -8.27 -15.13
CA THR A 171 -3.82 -9.72 -14.93
C THR A 171 -2.45 -10.33 -15.19
N TRP A 172 -2.00 -11.11 -14.22
CA TRP A 172 -0.70 -11.77 -14.23
C TRP A 172 -0.87 -13.21 -13.79
N GLN A 173 0.07 -14.05 -14.19
CA GLN A 173 0.35 -15.30 -13.50
C GLN A 173 1.39 -15.03 -12.42
N VAL A 174 1.26 -15.66 -11.25
CA VAL A 174 2.19 -15.54 -10.13
C VAL A 174 2.71 -16.92 -9.71
N SER A 175 4.01 -17.01 -9.43
CA SER A 175 4.64 -18.22 -8.89
C SER A 175 4.45 -18.32 -7.37
N GLU A 176 4.86 -19.45 -6.80
CA GLU A 176 5.14 -19.50 -5.36
C GLU A 176 6.37 -18.64 -4.99
N PRO A 177 6.43 -18.09 -3.76
CA PRO A 177 7.59 -17.35 -3.29
C PRO A 177 8.80 -18.26 -3.03
N ILE A 178 9.98 -17.76 -3.36
CA ILE A 178 11.26 -18.40 -3.09
C ILE A 178 11.98 -17.61 -1.99
N GLU A 179 12.32 -18.25 -0.88
CA GLU A 179 13.20 -17.65 0.13
C GLU A 179 14.64 -17.60 -0.42
N THR A 180 15.26 -16.42 -0.38
CA THR A 180 16.64 -16.25 -0.85
C THR A 180 17.64 -16.22 0.30
N PRO A 181 18.81 -16.86 0.17
CA PRO A 181 19.87 -16.76 1.18
C PRO A 181 20.33 -15.31 1.39
N LYS A 182 20.73 -15.00 2.63
CA LYS A 182 21.25 -13.67 2.97
C LYS A 182 22.49 -13.33 2.14
N GLY A 183 22.55 -12.11 1.62
CA GLY A 183 23.70 -11.61 0.86
C GLY A 183 23.72 -12.03 -0.61
N ILE A 184 22.74 -12.83 -1.06
CA ILE A 184 22.53 -13.08 -2.49
C ILE A 184 21.55 -12.06 -3.02
N ASP A 185 22.02 -11.22 -3.94
CA ASP A 185 21.21 -10.23 -4.66
C ASP A 185 20.25 -10.94 -5.63
N PHE A 186 20.81 -11.53 -6.69
CA PHE A 186 20.10 -12.30 -7.70
C PHE A 186 20.92 -13.52 -8.13
N SER A 187 20.24 -14.64 -8.38
CA SER A 187 20.80 -15.81 -9.06
C SER A 187 19.86 -16.24 -10.17
N ILE A 188 20.44 -16.67 -11.30
CA ILE A 188 19.68 -17.31 -12.40
C ILE A 188 18.97 -18.58 -11.93
N ASP A 189 19.46 -19.22 -10.86
CA ASP A 189 18.86 -20.41 -10.26
C ASP A 189 17.47 -20.13 -9.66
N PHE A 190 17.16 -18.86 -9.40
CA PHE A 190 15.86 -18.43 -8.91
C PHE A 190 14.85 -18.21 -10.02
N LEU A 191 15.24 -18.26 -11.30
CA LEU A 191 14.27 -18.19 -12.40
C LEU A 191 13.27 -19.35 -12.33
N PRO A 192 12.02 -19.12 -12.75
CA PRO A 192 11.04 -20.18 -12.83
C PRO A 192 11.51 -21.31 -13.74
N LYS A 193 11.27 -22.55 -13.32
CA LYS A 193 11.64 -23.77 -14.04
C LYS A 193 10.44 -24.37 -14.75
N SER A 194 10.74 -25.24 -15.72
CA SER A 194 9.70 -26.04 -16.36
C SER A 194 9.00 -26.92 -15.31
N GLY A 195 7.69 -26.75 -15.13
CA GLY A 195 6.89 -27.47 -14.15
C GLY A 195 6.48 -26.63 -12.93
N ASP A 196 6.98 -25.40 -12.80
CA ASP A 196 6.53 -24.50 -11.72
C ASP A 196 5.03 -24.21 -11.84
N ILE A 197 4.38 -24.12 -10.68
CA ILE A 197 2.96 -23.84 -10.57
C ILE A 197 2.74 -22.34 -10.70
N TRP A 198 1.76 -21.98 -11.51
CA TRP A 198 1.36 -20.60 -11.77
C TRP A 198 -0.11 -20.42 -11.43
N GLU A 199 -0.43 -19.40 -10.65
CA GLU A 199 -1.80 -19.00 -10.36
C GLU A 199 -2.13 -17.66 -10.98
N THR A 200 -3.39 -17.43 -11.32
CA THR A 200 -3.82 -16.10 -11.80
C THR A 200 -3.94 -15.15 -10.61
N ILE A 201 -3.33 -13.98 -10.71
CA ILE A 201 -3.51 -12.84 -9.81
C ILE A 201 -3.99 -11.64 -10.61
N SER A 202 -4.96 -10.91 -10.05
CA SER A 202 -5.49 -9.68 -10.65
C SER A 202 -5.18 -8.49 -9.77
N SER A 203 -5.03 -7.32 -10.41
CA SER A 203 -4.77 -6.08 -9.71
C SER A 203 -5.93 -5.68 -8.82
N GLU A 204 -5.59 -5.14 -7.66
CA GLU A 204 -6.45 -4.32 -6.83
C GLU A 204 -6.59 -2.92 -7.46
N ARG A 205 -7.11 -1.97 -6.66
CA ARG A 205 -7.20 -0.56 -7.05
C ARG A 205 -5.87 -0.02 -7.55
N MET A 206 -5.96 0.98 -8.43
CA MET A 206 -4.80 1.67 -8.99
C MET A 206 -3.84 0.75 -9.77
N GLY A 207 -4.29 -0.46 -10.14
CA GLY A 207 -3.48 -1.43 -10.87
C GLY A 207 -2.46 -2.17 -10.01
N LEU A 208 -2.61 -2.15 -8.68
CA LEU A 208 -1.68 -2.79 -7.74
C LEU A 208 -1.84 -4.31 -7.74
N ILE A 209 -0.77 -5.03 -8.08
CA ILE A 209 -0.63 -6.45 -7.77
C ILE A 209 -0.11 -6.57 -6.34
N ASN A 210 -1.02 -6.73 -5.37
CA ASN A 210 -0.70 -6.76 -3.95
C ASN A 210 -0.24 -8.16 -3.53
N LEU A 211 1.08 -8.38 -3.52
CA LEU A 211 1.67 -9.65 -3.14
C LEU A 211 1.59 -9.89 -1.62
N THR A 212 1.57 -8.82 -0.82
CA THR A 212 1.36 -8.91 0.62
C THR A 212 0.05 -9.61 0.96
N ARG A 213 -1.04 -9.29 0.26
CA ARG A 213 -2.34 -9.93 0.55
C ARG A 213 -2.33 -11.44 0.30
N LYS A 214 -1.59 -11.88 -0.72
CA LYS A 214 -1.50 -13.31 -1.06
C LYS A 214 -0.50 -14.06 -0.18
N PHE A 215 0.66 -13.47 0.12
CA PHE A 215 1.81 -14.18 0.66
C PHE A 215 2.29 -13.67 2.03
N GLY A 216 1.68 -12.61 2.57
CA GLY A 216 2.20 -11.87 3.72
C GLY A 216 3.54 -11.21 3.42
N GLY A 217 4.25 -10.75 4.45
CA GLY A 217 5.58 -10.14 4.32
C GLY A 217 6.75 -11.13 4.40
N HIS A 218 7.96 -10.59 4.48
CA HIS A 218 9.21 -11.34 4.45
C HIS A 218 9.44 -12.16 5.74
N GLN A 219 8.81 -11.82 6.86
CA GLN A 219 8.90 -12.58 8.13
C GLN A 219 10.36 -12.87 8.56
N GLY A 220 11.25 -11.91 8.33
CA GLY A 220 12.68 -12.04 8.66
C GLY A 220 13.53 -12.72 7.58
N LYS A 221 12.94 -13.20 6.48
CA LYS A 221 13.64 -13.82 5.36
C LYS A 221 13.23 -13.20 4.03
N ARG A 222 14.20 -12.73 3.26
CA ARG A 222 13.95 -12.18 1.93
C ARG A 222 13.28 -13.22 1.03
N LYS A 223 12.23 -12.80 0.33
CA LYS A 223 11.50 -13.62 -0.64
C LYS A 223 11.58 -12.99 -2.02
N ILE A 224 11.54 -13.81 -3.06
CA ILE A 224 11.30 -13.39 -4.45
C ILE A 224 10.05 -14.12 -4.94
N VAL A 225 9.17 -13.42 -5.66
CA VAL A 225 8.11 -14.03 -6.45
C VAL A 225 8.24 -13.62 -7.90
N TRP A 226 7.75 -14.45 -8.81
CA TRP A 226 7.71 -14.13 -10.24
C TRP A 226 6.29 -13.83 -10.70
N LEU A 227 6.17 -12.76 -11.47
CA LEU A 227 4.96 -12.35 -12.17
C LEU A 227 5.18 -12.49 -13.67
N LYS A 228 4.27 -13.16 -14.35
CA LYS A 228 4.36 -13.46 -15.77
C LYS A 228 3.08 -13.03 -16.50
N THR A 229 3.23 -12.44 -17.67
CA THR A 229 2.10 -12.14 -18.54
C THR A 229 2.50 -12.25 -20.01
N MET A 230 1.52 -12.53 -20.87
CA MET A 230 1.72 -12.62 -22.31
C MET A 230 1.13 -11.40 -23.00
N ILE A 231 1.92 -10.73 -23.83
CA ILE A 231 1.52 -9.53 -24.57
C ILE A 231 1.65 -9.84 -26.06
N ASP A 232 0.54 -9.83 -26.78
CA ASP A 232 0.55 -9.93 -28.23
C ASP A 232 0.76 -8.54 -28.85
N SER A 233 1.68 -8.46 -29.81
CA SER A 233 1.96 -7.23 -30.56
C SER A 233 1.76 -7.47 -32.05
N LYS A 234 0.94 -6.64 -32.71
CA LYS A 234 0.63 -6.80 -34.14
C LYS A 234 1.83 -6.54 -35.04
N THR A 235 2.80 -5.76 -34.57
CA THR A 235 4.04 -5.43 -35.28
C THR A 235 5.23 -5.47 -34.33
N GLU A 236 6.45 -5.50 -34.86
CA GLU A 236 7.62 -5.15 -34.05
C GLU A 236 7.53 -3.67 -33.68
N GLN A 237 7.63 -3.34 -32.39
CA GLN A 237 7.52 -1.97 -31.90
C GLN A 237 8.12 -1.83 -30.49
N LYS A 238 8.42 -0.60 -30.10
CA LYS A 238 8.81 -0.27 -28.72
C LYS A 238 7.66 0.43 -28.01
N LYS A 239 7.45 0.10 -26.73
CA LYS A 239 6.55 0.84 -25.83
C LYS A 239 7.27 1.12 -24.54
N LYS A 240 7.15 2.35 -24.03
CA LYS A 240 7.58 2.66 -22.67
C LYS A 240 6.66 2.03 -21.64
N MET A 241 7.24 1.42 -20.61
CA MET A 241 6.56 1.01 -19.39
C MET A 241 6.99 1.91 -18.24
N SER A 242 6.03 2.44 -17.48
CA SER A 242 6.24 2.91 -16.12
C SER A 242 5.97 1.75 -15.16
N LEU A 243 6.89 1.51 -14.23
CA LEU A 243 6.78 0.42 -13.27
C LEU A 243 6.99 0.98 -11.86
N GLY A 244 5.97 0.79 -11.03
CA GLY A 244 6.09 0.88 -9.58
C GLY A 244 6.36 -0.50 -9.00
N PHE A 245 7.27 -0.57 -8.05
CA PHE A 245 7.68 -1.82 -7.45
C PHE A 245 8.20 -1.62 -6.03
N SER A 246 8.06 -2.66 -5.22
CA SER A 246 8.70 -2.73 -3.90
C SER A 246 10.09 -3.34 -4.00
N ASP A 247 11.00 -2.82 -3.18
CA ASP A 247 12.34 -3.34 -2.91
C ASP A 247 13.25 -3.55 -4.12
N GLU A 248 13.06 -4.61 -4.91
CA GLU A 248 13.94 -4.97 -6.02
C GLU A 248 13.15 -5.67 -7.13
N VAL A 249 13.54 -5.41 -8.39
CA VAL A 249 12.94 -6.06 -9.56
C VAL A 249 13.95 -6.55 -10.58
N TRP A 250 13.62 -7.66 -11.24
CA TRP A 250 14.31 -8.18 -12.42
C TRP A 250 13.29 -8.45 -13.52
N VAL A 251 13.43 -7.76 -14.64
CA VAL A 251 12.51 -7.84 -15.77
C VAL A 251 13.18 -8.59 -16.91
N PHE A 252 12.45 -9.54 -17.47
CA PHE A 252 12.82 -10.33 -18.63
C PHE A 252 11.76 -10.20 -19.72
N LEU A 253 12.20 -10.13 -20.96
CA LEU A 253 11.35 -10.20 -22.14
C LEU A 253 11.80 -11.39 -23.00
N ASN A 254 10.89 -12.33 -23.24
CA ASN A 254 11.15 -13.54 -24.03
C ASN A 254 12.41 -14.29 -23.55
N GLY A 255 12.54 -14.47 -22.23
CA GLY A 255 13.67 -15.13 -21.57
C GLY A 255 14.99 -14.35 -21.55
N ARG A 256 15.01 -13.12 -22.07
CA ARG A 256 16.21 -12.25 -22.07
C ARG A 256 16.08 -11.16 -21.02
N TYR A 257 17.18 -10.90 -20.32
CA TYR A 257 17.27 -9.83 -19.35
C TYR A 257 16.97 -8.47 -20.01
N LEU A 258 16.02 -7.72 -19.46
CA LEU A 258 15.59 -6.42 -19.97
C LEU A 258 15.96 -5.29 -19.00
N TYR A 259 15.73 -5.48 -17.69
CA TYR A 259 15.87 -4.39 -16.71
C TYR A 259 16.12 -4.90 -15.28
N VAL A 260 16.95 -4.18 -14.50
CA VAL A 260 17.02 -4.25 -13.02
C VAL A 260 16.66 -2.89 -12.48
N ASP A 261 16.03 -2.87 -11.31
CA ASP A 261 16.18 -1.72 -10.43
C ASP A 261 15.94 -2.10 -8.96
N LYS A 262 16.27 -1.16 -8.07
CA LYS A 262 16.08 -1.27 -6.62
C LYS A 262 15.42 -0.01 -6.08
N ASN A 263 14.55 -0.20 -5.10
CA ASN A 263 13.80 0.81 -4.39
C ASN A 263 13.85 0.52 -2.88
N LEU A 264 15.05 0.58 -2.29
CA LEU A 264 15.27 0.20 -0.89
C LEU A 264 15.04 1.40 0.03
N TYR A 265 13.96 1.36 0.82
CA TYR A 265 13.62 2.42 1.77
C TYR A 265 14.77 2.75 2.73
N GLY A 266 14.98 4.04 3.02
CA GLY A 266 16.04 4.52 3.92
C GLY A 266 17.47 4.42 3.37
N SER A 267 17.64 3.98 2.12
CA SER A 267 18.95 3.92 1.46
C SER A 267 19.12 5.06 0.43
N PRO A 268 20.36 5.40 0.03
CA PRO A 268 20.61 6.38 -1.03
C PRO A 268 20.03 6.01 -2.40
N ILE A 269 19.67 4.73 -2.62
CA ILE A 269 19.08 4.25 -3.88
C ILE A 269 17.55 4.16 -3.84
N MET A 270 16.90 4.61 -2.76
CA MET A 270 15.44 4.72 -2.71
C MET A 270 14.92 5.60 -3.84
N LYS A 271 13.78 5.21 -4.43
CA LYS A 271 13.13 5.97 -5.50
C LYS A 271 12.10 6.92 -4.96
N GLN A 272 11.69 7.90 -5.75
CA GLN A 272 10.55 8.74 -5.37
C GLN A 272 9.24 7.95 -5.56
N PRO A 273 8.22 8.17 -4.69
CA PRO A 273 8.27 9.03 -3.49
C PRO A 273 8.82 8.28 -2.26
N ILE A 274 10.04 8.64 -1.82
CA ILE A 274 10.68 8.16 -0.57
C ILE A 274 10.54 6.64 -0.34
N GLY A 275 10.97 5.83 -1.30
CA GLY A 275 10.98 4.36 -1.19
C GLY A 275 9.64 3.66 -1.38
N ARG A 276 8.53 4.41 -1.57
CA ARG A 276 7.18 3.83 -1.72
C ARG A 276 6.94 3.32 -3.14
N LEU A 277 6.00 2.39 -3.27
CA LEU A 277 5.58 1.88 -4.58
C LEU A 277 4.83 2.97 -5.35
N SER A 278 5.36 3.37 -6.51
CA SER A 278 4.73 4.34 -7.40
C SER A 278 5.17 4.14 -8.84
N LEU A 279 4.32 4.48 -9.81
CA LEU A 279 4.69 4.52 -11.24
C LEU A 279 5.86 5.49 -11.55
N GLU A 280 6.25 6.33 -10.60
CA GLU A 280 7.44 7.19 -10.66
C GLU A 280 8.75 6.45 -10.34
N ASN A 281 8.70 5.22 -9.81
CA ASN A 281 9.90 4.51 -9.38
C ASN A 281 10.87 4.27 -10.53
N CYS A 282 10.38 3.82 -11.69
CA CYS A 282 11.18 3.72 -12.90
C CYS A 282 10.34 3.72 -14.19
N SER A 283 11.03 3.91 -15.32
CA SER A 283 10.47 3.64 -16.65
C SER A 283 11.54 3.15 -17.62
N PHE A 284 11.16 2.25 -18.53
CA PHE A 284 12.05 1.65 -19.53
C PHE A 284 11.27 1.24 -20.79
N ASP A 285 11.96 1.09 -21.91
CA ASP A 285 11.34 0.66 -23.17
C ASP A 285 11.29 -0.86 -23.28
N ILE A 286 10.15 -1.39 -23.71
CA ILE A 286 9.95 -2.81 -24.02
C ILE A 286 9.98 -2.99 -25.53
N PRO A 287 10.98 -3.69 -26.10
CA PRO A 287 11.10 -3.94 -27.54
C PRO A 287 10.29 -5.16 -27.97
N PHE A 288 8.97 -5.02 -28.06
CA PHE A 288 8.07 -6.09 -28.51
C PHE A 288 8.40 -6.55 -29.93
N LYS A 289 8.48 -7.87 -30.09
CA LYS A 289 8.46 -8.52 -31.40
C LYS A 289 7.03 -8.72 -31.88
N GLN A 290 6.83 -8.85 -33.18
CA GLN A 290 5.53 -9.22 -33.72
C GLN A 290 5.10 -10.60 -33.16
N GLY A 291 3.84 -10.72 -32.78
CA GLY A 291 3.26 -11.89 -32.12
C GLY A 291 3.37 -11.82 -30.60
N LYS A 292 3.43 -13.01 -29.97
CA LYS A 292 3.43 -13.15 -28.52
C LYS A 292 4.79 -12.80 -27.91
N ASN A 293 4.76 -11.98 -26.86
CA ASN A 293 5.90 -11.65 -26.04
C ASN A 293 5.61 -12.03 -24.59
N GLU A 294 6.50 -12.79 -23.97
CA GLU A 294 6.43 -13.09 -22.54
C GLU A 294 7.16 -12.01 -21.76
N LEU A 295 6.44 -11.34 -20.86
CA LEU A 295 7.01 -10.42 -19.88
C LEU A 295 7.02 -11.13 -18.52
N LEU A 296 8.21 -11.26 -17.96
CA LEU A 296 8.45 -11.91 -16.67
C LEU A 296 9.13 -10.91 -15.74
N ILE A 297 8.59 -10.71 -14.54
CA ILE A 297 9.10 -9.77 -13.53
C ILE A 297 9.28 -10.51 -12.21
N GLY A 298 10.51 -10.59 -11.74
CA GLY A 298 10.82 -11.00 -10.37
C GLY A 298 10.68 -9.81 -9.44
N VAL A 299 10.04 -9.99 -8.30
CA VAL A 299 9.81 -8.95 -7.29
C VAL A 299 10.29 -9.48 -5.94
N ALA A 300 11.18 -8.73 -5.29
CA ALA A 300 11.66 -9.08 -3.96
C ALA A 300 10.78 -8.49 -2.85
N ASN A 301 10.82 -9.11 -1.67
CA ASN A 301 10.36 -8.50 -0.42
C ASN A 301 11.43 -8.61 0.65
N ASN A 302 11.91 -7.44 1.05
CA ASN A 302 12.88 -7.17 2.09
C ASN A 302 12.25 -6.37 3.23
N PHE A 303 11.19 -5.61 2.95
CA PHE A 303 10.67 -4.57 3.81
C PHE A 303 9.15 -4.42 3.60
N PHE A 304 8.40 -4.28 4.70
CA PHE A 304 6.94 -4.07 4.73
C PHE A 304 6.17 -4.70 3.55
N GLY A 305 5.41 -3.89 2.81
CA GLY A 305 4.52 -4.35 1.76
C GLY A 305 5.24 -4.56 0.44
N TRP A 306 4.72 -5.47 -0.37
CA TRP A 306 5.28 -5.78 -1.67
C TRP A 306 4.24 -5.98 -2.76
N GLY A 307 4.61 -5.56 -3.95
CA GLY A 307 3.77 -5.60 -5.13
C GLY A 307 4.40 -4.88 -6.31
N ILE A 308 3.63 -4.80 -7.40
CA ILE A 308 3.94 -3.96 -8.55
C ILE A 308 2.71 -3.21 -9.05
N VAL A 309 2.95 -2.10 -9.75
CA VAL A 309 1.98 -1.47 -10.65
C VAL A 309 2.68 -1.27 -11.98
N ALA A 310 2.17 -1.85 -13.06
CA ALA A 310 2.76 -1.74 -14.39
C ALA A 310 1.81 -1.02 -15.34
N ARG A 311 2.28 0.06 -15.98
CA ARG A 311 1.50 0.85 -16.93
C ARG A 311 2.29 1.11 -18.21
N LEU A 312 1.74 0.75 -19.35
CA LEU A 312 2.31 1.05 -20.66
C LEU A 312 1.96 2.48 -21.09
N GLU A 313 2.75 3.09 -21.97
CA GLU A 313 2.46 4.43 -22.50
C GLU A 313 1.13 4.50 -23.26
N ASN A 314 0.79 3.46 -24.02
CA ASN A 314 -0.44 3.27 -24.79
C ASN A 314 -0.61 1.79 -25.17
N MET A 315 -1.82 1.42 -25.57
CA MET A 315 -2.18 0.06 -26.01
C MET A 315 -2.19 -0.10 -27.54
N GLY A 316 -1.59 0.85 -28.27
CA GLY A 316 -1.59 0.83 -29.73
C GLY A 316 -0.92 -0.43 -30.27
N SER A 317 -1.67 -1.22 -31.04
CA SER A 317 -1.22 -2.47 -31.67
C SER A 317 -0.72 -3.55 -30.69
N ILE A 318 -1.11 -3.48 -29.41
CA ILE A 318 -0.80 -4.52 -28.41
C ILE A 318 -2.06 -4.94 -27.65
N SER A 319 -2.05 -6.17 -27.14
CA SER A 319 -3.08 -6.67 -26.23
C SER A 319 -2.47 -7.62 -25.20
N VAL A 320 -2.80 -7.39 -23.92
CA VAL A 320 -2.48 -8.33 -22.84
C VAL A 320 -3.41 -9.53 -22.96
N LEU A 321 -2.85 -10.73 -23.04
CA LEU A 321 -3.61 -11.97 -23.08
C LEU A 321 -4.08 -12.33 -21.67
N LYS A 322 -5.34 -12.74 -21.55
CA LYS A 322 -5.95 -13.18 -20.30
C LYS A 322 -5.71 -14.67 -20.07
#